data_AF-A0A9Q6MTY1-F1
#
_entry.id   AF-A0A9Q6MTY1-F1
#
_cell.length_a   1.000
_cell.length_b   1.000
_cell.length_c   1.000
_cell.angle_alpha   90.00
_cell.angle_beta   90.00
_cell.angle_gamma   90.00
#
_symmetry.space_group_name_H-M   'P 1'
#
loop_
_entity.id
_entity.type
_entity.pdbx_description
1 polymer ?
#
loop_
_entity_poly.entity_id
_entity_poly.type
_entity_poly.pdbx_seq_one_letter_code
_entity_poly.pdbx_strand_id
1 'polypeptide(L)'
;MRFIFGIIKNIIAVIAIIMIVFFAFKYAPFLKDQEWNPIHNNEPSMNNSEPREQLTGGQRYSVEENDILNNVPLSQTKNVFNWINKKEFMSVSGIGRMGYNDQYLAGQRGDEFIIYKFGSDSIRVYKTEIEMQQDLNQLGQHIELQPPSSYE
;
A
#
# COMPACT_ATOMS: atom_id res chain seq x y z
N MET A 1 -9.68 -16.26 57.88
CA MET A 1 -9.88 -16.65 56.46
C MET A 1 -11.27 -16.28 55.92
N ARG A 2 -11.85 -15.11 56.26
CA ARG A 2 -13.11 -14.61 55.65
C ARG A 2 -12.89 -13.37 54.77
N PHE A 3 -11.94 -12.51 55.16
CA PHE A 3 -11.58 -11.31 54.41
C PHE A 3 -10.88 -11.60 53.06
N ILE A 4 -9.99 -12.59 53.01
CA ILE A 4 -9.26 -12.97 51.78
C ILE A 4 -10.23 -13.50 50.71
N PHE A 5 -11.20 -14.32 51.10
CA PHE A 5 -12.22 -14.82 50.17
C PHE A 5 -13.15 -13.71 49.63
N GLY A 6 -13.42 -12.67 50.43
CA GLY A 6 -14.16 -11.49 49.97
C GLY A 6 -13.40 -10.68 48.92
N ILE A 7 -12.09 -10.49 49.12
CA ILE A 7 -11.20 -9.79 48.16
C ILE A 7 -11.12 -10.57 46.84
N ILE A 8 -10.95 -11.89 46.89
CA ILE A 8 -10.92 -12.75 45.70
C ILE A 8 -12.23 -12.66 44.91
N LYS A 9 -13.39 -12.64 45.60
CA LYS A 9 -14.69 -12.50 44.94
C LYS A 9 -14.83 -11.16 44.19
N ASN A 10 -14.32 -10.07 44.77
CA ASN A 10 -14.32 -8.77 44.11
C ASN A 10 -13.36 -8.71 42.92
N ILE A 11 -12.17 -9.33 43.01
CA ILE A 11 -11.23 -9.42 41.89
C ILE A 11 -11.86 -10.20 40.73
N ILE A 12 -12.51 -11.33 41.00
CA ILE A 12 -13.21 -12.13 39.98
C ILE A 12 -14.33 -11.32 39.32
N ALA A 13 -15.08 -10.53 40.09
CA ALA A 13 -16.13 -9.67 39.55
C ALA A 13 -15.58 -8.59 38.59
N VAL A 14 -14.44 -7.98 38.92
CA VAL A 14 -13.78 -7.00 38.06
C VAL A 14 -13.27 -7.66 36.77
N ILE A 15 -12.64 -8.84 36.87
CA ILE A 15 -12.19 -9.59 35.68
C ILE A 15 -13.37 -9.95 34.78
N ALA A 16 -14.52 -10.33 35.35
CA ALA A 16 -15.72 -10.63 34.58
C ALA A 16 -16.23 -9.41 33.79
N ILE A 17 -16.21 -8.22 34.38
CA ILE A 17 -16.60 -6.98 33.69
C ILE A 17 -15.65 -6.69 32.53
N ILE A 18 -14.34 -6.80 32.75
CA ILE A 18 -13.32 -6.58 31.72
C ILE A 18 -13.52 -7.56 30.54
N MET A 19 -13.79 -8.84 30.83
CA MET A 19 -14.10 -9.84 29.82
C MET A 19 -15.33 -9.43 29.00
N ILE A 20 -16.44 -9.02 29.63
CA ILE A 20 -17.65 -8.61 28.92
C ILE A 20 -17.37 -7.43 27.99
N VAL A 21 -16.61 -6.44 28.45
CA VAL A 21 -16.21 -5.28 27.63
C VAL A 21 -15.36 -5.72 26.43
N PHE A 22 -14.39 -6.62 26.64
CA PHE A 22 -13.58 -7.19 25.57
C PHE A 22 -14.43 -7.92 24.52
N PHE A 23 -15.36 -8.76 24.96
CA PHE A 23 -16.29 -9.46 24.05
C PHE A 23 -17.20 -8.47 23.31
N ALA A 24 -17.66 -7.39 23.94
CA ALA A 24 -18.44 -6.35 23.28
C ALA A 24 -17.63 -5.67 22.17
N PHE A 25 -16.38 -5.28 22.43
CA PHE A 25 -15.50 -4.72 21.39
C PHE A 25 -15.23 -5.68 20.23
N LYS A 26 -15.17 -6.99 20.50
CA LYS A 26 -14.84 -8.01 19.49
C LYS A 26 -16.05 -8.47 18.66
N TYR A 27 -17.23 -8.60 19.26
CA TYR A 27 -18.38 -9.27 18.63
C TYR A 27 -19.61 -8.38 18.43
N ALA A 28 -19.70 -7.22 19.10
CA ALA A 28 -20.84 -6.34 18.90
C ALA A 28 -20.71 -5.61 17.55
N PRO A 29 -21.66 -5.76 16.61
CA PRO A 29 -21.52 -5.25 15.25
C PRO A 29 -21.34 -3.73 15.20
N PHE A 30 -21.98 -2.98 16.12
CA PHE A 30 -21.87 -1.53 16.18
C PHE A 30 -20.52 -1.00 16.70
N LEU A 31 -19.71 -1.82 17.37
CA LEU A 31 -18.36 -1.45 17.84
C LEU A 31 -17.26 -2.09 17.00
N LYS A 32 -17.47 -3.32 16.53
CA LYS A 32 -16.49 -4.08 15.75
C LYS A 32 -16.11 -3.36 14.46
N ASP A 33 -17.07 -2.68 13.84
CA ASP A 33 -16.92 -2.05 12.53
C ASP A 33 -16.51 -0.55 12.63
N GLN A 34 -16.20 -0.05 13.83
CA GLN A 34 -15.75 1.33 14.05
C GLN A 34 -14.23 1.44 13.92
N GLU A 35 -13.75 2.39 13.12
CA GLU A 35 -12.31 2.58 12.83
C GLU A 35 -11.45 2.89 14.08
N TRP A 36 -12.04 3.48 15.12
CA TRP A 36 -11.32 3.79 16.37
C TRP A 36 -11.19 2.58 17.31
N ASN A 37 -11.86 1.45 17.03
CA ASN A 37 -11.87 0.30 17.94
C ASN A 37 -10.48 -0.36 18.03
N PRO A 38 -9.86 -0.45 19.22
CA PRO A 38 -8.51 -0.97 19.38
C PRO A 38 -8.37 -2.49 19.11
N ILE A 39 -9.50 -3.22 18.99
CA ILE A 39 -9.55 -4.66 18.69
C ILE A 39 -10.15 -4.89 17.30
N HIS A 40 -10.21 -3.85 16.45
CA HIS A 40 -10.69 -3.99 15.08
C HIS A 40 -9.82 -4.98 14.30
N ASN A 41 -10.47 -5.99 13.72
CA ASN A 41 -9.84 -6.90 12.78
C ASN A 41 -10.05 -6.34 11.37
N ASN A 42 -8.97 -6.03 10.66
CA ASN A 42 -8.98 -5.62 9.26
C ASN A 42 -9.36 -6.81 8.36
N GLU A 43 -10.58 -7.34 8.49
CA GLU A 43 -11.12 -8.25 7.47
C GLU A 43 -11.77 -7.40 6.37
N PRO A 44 -11.27 -7.49 5.12
CA PRO A 44 -11.85 -6.75 4.01
C PRO A 44 -13.28 -7.24 3.77
N SER A 45 -14.23 -6.32 3.90
CA SER A 45 -15.63 -6.56 3.57
C SER A 45 -15.76 -6.73 2.05
N MET A 46 -15.94 -7.98 1.61
CA MET A 46 -16.38 -8.28 0.24
C MET A 46 -17.83 -7.82 0.07
N ASN A 47 -18.02 -6.60 -0.41
CA ASN A 47 -19.26 -6.17 -1.07
C ASN A 47 -18.96 -5.79 -2.51
N ASN A 48 -19.44 -6.62 -3.42
CA ASN A 48 -19.42 -6.42 -4.85
C ASN A 48 -20.35 -5.26 -5.25
N SER A 49 -19.77 -4.19 -5.80
CA SER A 49 -20.41 -3.35 -6.83
C SER A 49 -19.38 -2.40 -7.46
N GLU A 50 -18.99 -2.75 -8.69
CA GLU A 50 -18.26 -1.97 -9.71
C GLU A 50 -16.79 -1.53 -9.47
N PRO A 51 -15.92 -1.61 -10.51
CA PRO A 51 -14.49 -1.37 -10.36
C PRO A 51 -14.21 0.15 -10.43
N ARG A 52 -14.38 0.82 -9.31
CA ARG A 52 -13.58 2.01 -9.01
C ARG A 52 -12.64 1.59 -7.91
N GLU A 53 -11.35 1.57 -8.20
CA GLU A 53 -10.29 1.50 -7.19
C GLU A 53 -10.40 2.72 -6.27
N GLN A 54 -11.32 2.62 -5.33
CA GLN A 54 -11.48 3.56 -4.25
C GLN A 54 -10.51 3.09 -3.19
N LEU A 55 -9.34 3.72 -3.16
CA LEU A 55 -8.34 3.57 -2.11
C LEU A 55 -9.05 3.73 -0.76
N THR A 56 -9.34 2.61 -0.09
CA THR A 56 -9.99 2.60 1.22
C THR A 56 -9.02 3.15 2.27
N GLY A 57 -9.57 3.95 3.19
CA GLY A 57 -8.85 4.81 4.13
C GLY A 57 -7.56 4.21 4.69
N GLY A 58 -6.42 4.78 4.27
CA GLY A 58 -5.08 4.42 4.73
C GLY A 58 -4.19 3.79 3.66
N GLN A 59 -4.75 3.28 2.56
CA GLN A 59 -3.95 2.78 1.44
C GLN A 59 -3.48 3.94 0.56
N ARG A 60 -2.17 4.22 0.60
CA ARG A 60 -1.53 5.30 -0.16
C ARG A 60 -1.29 4.97 -1.64
N TYR A 61 -1.51 3.71 -2.03
CA TYR A 61 -1.29 3.21 -3.38
C TYR A 61 -2.20 2.03 -3.68
N SER A 62 -2.54 1.83 -4.96
CA SER A 62 -3.06 0.58 -5.49
C SER A 62 -1.92 -0.24 -6.08
N VAL A 63 -2.10 -1.56 -6.15
CA VAL A 63 -1.13 -2.47 -6.76
C VAL A 63 -1.76 -3.03 -8.02
N GLU A 64 -1.15 -2.70 -9.15
CA GLU A 64 -1.57 -3.15 -10.48
C GLU A 64 -0.58 -4.19 -11.01
N GLU A 65 -1.03 -5.00 -11.97
CA GLU A 65 -0.15 -5.90 -12.72
C GLU A 65 0.86 -5.09 -13.54
N ASN A 66 2.07 -5.62 -13.69
CA ASN A 66 3.11 -4.96 -14.47
C ASN A 66 2.78 -4.99 -15.97
N ASP A 67 2.34 -3.86 -16.50
CA ASP A 67 2.04 -3.64 -17.91
C ASP A 67 3.14 -2.89 -18.67
N ILE A 68 4.20 -2.43 -17.99
CA ILE A 68 5.22 -1.55 -18.54
C ILE A 68 6.30 -2.33 -19.32
N LEU A 69 6.69 -3.51 -18.83
CA LEU A 69 7.70 -4.37 -19.47
C LEU A 69 7.15 -5.77 -19.71
N ASN A 70 6.09 -5.83 -20.50
CA ASN A 70 5.47 -7.08 -20.92
C ASN A 70 6.45 -7.98 -21.67
N ASN A 71 6.40 -9.30 -21.40
CA ASN A 71 7.19 -10.34 -22.07
C ASN A 71 8.72 -10.28 -21.82
N VAL A 72 9.17 -9.51 -20.83
CA VAL A 72 10.58 -9.55 -20.40
C VAL A 72 10.71 -10.46 -19.18
N PRO A 73 11.65 -11.43 -19.16
CA PRO A 73 11.92 -12.19 -17.96
C PRO A 73 12.23 -11.26 -16.78
N LEU A 74 11.59 -11.49 -15.63
CA LEU A 74 11.73 -10.65 -14.43
C LEU A 74 13.21 -10.43 -14.05
N SER A 75 14.02 -11.47 -14.14
CA SER A 75 15.47 -11.43 -13.86
C SER A 75 16.29 -10.57 -14.84
N GLN A 76 15.78 -10.31 -16.04
CA GLN A 76 16.46 -9.55 -17.10
C GLN A 76 15.89 -8.14 -17.30
N THR A 77 14.81 -7.82 -16.60
CA THR A 77 14.08 -6.56 -16.74
C THR A 77 15.01 -5.34 -16.64
N LYS A 78 15.92 -5.32 -15.65
CA LYS A 78 16.87 -4.21 -15.49
C LYS A 78 17.83 -4.06 -16.68
N ASN A 79 18.34 -5.17 -17.20
CA ASN A 79 19.28 -5.15 -18.31
C ASN A 79 18.60 -4.68 -19.59
N VAL A 80 17.40 -5.20 -19.86
CA VAL A 80 16.58 -4.78 -21.00
C VAL A 80 16.21 -3.31 -20.88
N PHE A 81 15.73 -2.88 -19.72
CA PHE A 81 15.42 -1.46 -19.48
C PHE A 81 16.64 -0.56 -19.71
N ASN A 82 17.83 -0.96 -19.25
CA ASN A 82 19.06 -0.20 -19.47
C ASN A 82 19.41 -0.06 -20.95
N TRP A 83 19.19 -1.11 -21.76
CA TRP A 83 19.49 -1.12 -23.19
C TRP A 83 18.49 -0.31 -24.04
N ILE A 84 17.23 -0.23 -23.61
CA ILE A 84 16.18 0.48 -24.34
C ILE A 84 16.41 2.01 -24.29
N ASN A 85 16.10 2.70 -25.40
CA ASN A 85 16.06 4.15 -25.44
C ASN A 85 14.97 4.67 -24.48
N LYS A 86 15.37 5.48 -23.50
CA LYS A 86 14.48 5.95 -22.42
C LYS A 86 13.35 6.83 -22.94
N LYS A 87 13.61 7.65 -23.96
CA LYS A 87 12.62 8.51 -24.61
C LYS A 87 11.58 7.69 -25.37
N GLU A 88 12.01 6.65 -26.09
CA GLU A 88 11.09 5.72 -26.77
C GLU A 88 10.26 4.93 -25.76
N PHE A 89 10.90 4.43 -24.70
CA PHE A 89 10.22 3.72 -23.62
C PHE A 89 9.13 4.58 -22.97
N MET A 90 9.43 5.83 -22.64
CA MET A 90 8.46 6.79 -22.08
C MET A 90 7.27 7.00 -23.01
N SER A 91 7.52 7.12 -24.32
CA SER A 91 6.48 7.26 -25.34
C SER A 91 5.56 6.04 -25.41
N VAL A 92 6.12 4.83 -25.39
CA VAL A 92 5.35 3.57 -25.50
C VAL A 92 4.59 3.23 -24.23
N SER A 93 5.18 3.48 -23.06
CA SER A 93 4.57 3.20 -21.75
C SER A 93 3.59 4.29 -21.28
N GLY A 94 3.49 5.41 -22.00
CA GLY A 94 2.68 6.55 -21.59
C GLY A 94 3.23 7.31 -20.38
N ILE A 95 4.51 7.12 -20.05
CA ILE A 95 5.17 7.79 -18.94
C ILE A 95 5.63 9.19 -19.40
N GLY A 96 4.99 10.24 -18.89
CA GLY A 96 5.27 11.63 -19.24
C GLY A 96 6.48 12.21 -18.51
N ARG A 97 6.72 11.81 -17.27
CA ARG A 97 7.94 12.13 -16.50
C ARG A 97 8.45 10.85 -15.86
N MET A 98 9.75 10.60 -15.92
CA MET A 98 10.34 9.36 -15.44
C MET A 98 11.57 9.67 -14.59
N GLY A 99 11.84 8.83 -13.61
CA GLY A 99 13.12 8.73 -12.93
C GLY A 99 13.42 7.27 -12.66
N TYR A 100 14.69 6.90 -12.58
CA TYR A 100 15.04 5.52 -12.26
C TYR A 100 16.40 5.45 -11.57
N ASN A 101 16.62 4.36 -10.86
CA ASN A 101 17.91 3.99 -10.30
C ASN A 101 18.19 2.51 -10.58
N ASP A 102 19.04 1.87 -9.78
CA ASP A 102 19.40 0.46 -9.98
C ASP A 102 18.26 -0.52 -9.67
N GLN A 103 17.34 -0.14 -8.78
CA GLN A 103 16.33 -1.04 -8.23
C GLN A 103 14.90 -0.67 -8.63
N TYR A 104 14.63 0.62 -8.84
CA TYR A 104 13.29 1.13 -9.07
C TYR A 104 13.24 2.09 -10.26
N LEU A 105 12.06 2.13 -10.85
CA LEU A 105 11.60 3.11 -11.81
C LEU A 105 10.41 3.84 -11.18
N ALA A 106 10.46 5.16 -11.16
CA ALA A 106 9.35 6.01 -10.80
C ALA A 106 8.88 6.75 -12.05
N GLY A 107 7.57 6.95 -12.18
CA GLY A 107 7.02 7.61 -13.36
C GLY A 107 5.72 8.34 -13.07
N GLN A 108 5.38 9.28 -13.93
CA GLN A 108 4.05 9.84 -14.03
C GLN A 108 3.39 9.29 -15.30
N ARG A 109 2.23 8.66 -15.16
CA ARG A 109 1.42 8.09 -16.24
C ARG A 109 0.04 8.78 -16.21
N GLY A 110 -0.19 9.72 -17.12
CA GLY A 110 -1.38 10.57 -17.09
C GLY A 110 -1.46 11.40 -15.80
N ASP A 111 -2.57 11.25 -15.07
CA ASP A 111 -2.82 11.92 -13.79
C ASP A 111 -2.30 11.13 -12.58
N GLU A 112 -1.70 9.95 -12.81
CA GLU A 112 -1.24 9.04 -11.77
C GLU A 112 0.28 8.93 -11.74
N PHE A 113 0.79 8.46 -10.60
CA PHE A 113 2.21 8.23 -10.37
C PHE A 113 2.44 6.76 -10.10
N ILE A 114 3.60 6.26 -10.49
CA ILE A 114 3.91 4.84 -10.39
C ILE A 114 5.29 4.62 -9.79
N ILE A 115 5.43 3.52 -9.05
CA ILE A 115 6.72 2.94 -8.67
C ILE A 115 6.73 1.50 -9.12
N TYR A 116 7.72 1.18 -9.93
CA TYR A 116 8.01 -0.16 -10.40
C TYR A 116 9.37 -0.62 -9.87
N LYS A 117 9.41 -1.79 -9.23
CA LYS A 117 10.67 -2.44 -8.85
C LYS A 117 11.10 -3.34 -9.99
N PHE A 118 12.32 -3.20 -10.49
CA PHE A 118 12.80 -4.03 -11.59
C PHE A 118 12.73 -5.53 -11.23
N GLY A 119 12.01 -6.29 -12.04
CA GLY A 119 11.80 -7.72 -11.84
C GLY A 119 10.62 -8.07 -10.92
N SER A 120 9.76 -7.11 -10.61
CA SER A 120 8.46 -7.37 -9.99
C SER A 120 7.40 -7.68 -11.05
N ASP A 121 6.42 -8.48 -10.68
CA ASP A 121 5.20 -8.75 -11.46
C ASP A 121 4.14 -7.66 -11.31
N SER A 122 4.41 -6.66 -10.46
CA SER A 122 3.46 -5.67 -9.99
C SER A 122 4.06 -4.27 -9.95
N ILE A 123 3.18 -3.27 -10.09
CA ILE A 123 3.48 -1.84 -10.03
C ILE A 123 2.64 -1.22 -8.92
N ARG A 124 3.21 -0.28 -8.18
CA ARG A 124 2.45 0.55 -7.22
C ARG A 124 1.99 1.81 -7.92
N VAL A 125 0.71 2.14 -7.80
CA VAL A 125 0.09 3.31 -8.43
C VAL A 125 -0.44 4.26 -7.34
N TYR A 126 -0.13 5.54 -7.48
CA TYR A 126 -0.41 6.59 -6.52
C TYR A 126 -1.21 7.70 -7.19
N LYS A 127 -2.12 8.34 -6.43
CA LYS A 127 -2.91 9.47 -6.94
C LYS A 127 -2.12 10.77 -6.94
N THR A 128 -1.13 10.91 -6.06
CA THR A 128 -0.34 12.14 -5.95
C THR A 128 1.16 11.88 -5.98
N GLU A 129 1.91 12.85 -6.52
CA GLU A 129 3.38 12.80 -6.53
C GLU A 129 3.94 12.76 -5.11
N ILE A 130 3.28 13.43 -4.17
CA ILE A 130 3.69 13.52 -2.77
C ILE A 130 3.66 12.14 -2.10
N GLU A 131 2.60 11.36 -2.30
CA GLU A 131 2.49 10.00 -1.74
C GLU A 131 3.56 9.07 -2.31
N MET A 132 3.78 9.15 -3.62
CA MET A 132 4.82 8.40 -4.31
C MET A 132 6.22 8.74 -3.78
N GLN A 133 6.54 10.04 -3.64
CA GLN A 133 7.81 10.49 -3.09
C GLN A 133 8.00 10.12 -1.62
N GLN A 134 6.92 10.13 -0.82
CA GLN A 134 6.98 9.63 0.56
C GLN A 134 7.31 8.14 0.62
N ASP A 135 6.73 7.32 -0.25
CA ASP A 135 7.03 5.90 -0.30
C ASP A 135 8.46 5.64 -0.80
N LEU A 136 8.94 6.37 -1.82
CA LEU A 136 10.35 6.33 -2.24
C LEU A 136 11.29 6.64 -1.08
N ASN A 137 11.02 7.69 -0.30
CA ASN A 137 11.81 8.05 0.86
C ASN A 137 11.78 6.97 1.95
N GLN A 138 10.64 6.32 2.18
CA GLN A 138 10.53 5.18 3.10
C GLN A 138 11.32 3.95 2.62
N LEU A 139 11.39 3.75 1.31
CA LEU A 139 12.22 2.73 0.67
C LEU A 139 13.71 3.11 0.64
N GLY A 140 14.08 4.29 1.17
CA GLY A 140 15.45 4.81 1.13
C GLY A 140 15.94 5.15 -0.28
N GLN A 141 15.01 5.40 -1.20
CA GLN A 141 15.27 5.71 -2.59
C GLN A 141 15.00 7.19 -2.84
N HIS A 142 15.92 7.86 -3.53
CA HIS A 142 15.70 9.21 -4.01
C HIS A 142 15.67 9.19 -5.54
N ILE A 143 14.48 9.40 -6.11
CA ILE A 143 14.27 9.37 -7.57
C ILE A 143 13.48 10.62 -7.95
N GLU A 144 14.13 11.49 -8.72
CA GLU A 144 13.51 12.69 -9.26
C GLU A 144 12.90 12.39 -10.64
N LEU A 145 11.68 12.87 -10.87
CA LEU A 145 10.97 12.70 -12.13
C LEU A 145 11.40 13.76 -13.15
N GLN A 146 12.05 13.31 -14.21
CA GLN A 146 12.56 14.14 -15.29
C GLN A 146 11.69 14.00 -16.56
N PRO A 147 11.53 15.08 -17.34
CA PRO A 147 10.81 15.03 -18.62
C PRO A 147 11.58 14.21 -19.68
N PRO A 148 10.94 13.81 -20.79
CA PRO A 148 11.57 13.00 -21.84
C PRO A 148 12.78 13.70 -22.49
N SER A 149 12.82 15.03 -22.46
CA SER A 149 13.93 15.84 -22.96
C SER A 149 15.23 15.68 -22.15
N SER A 150 15.16 15.13 -20.93
CA SER A 150 16.33 14.89 -20.09
C SER A 150 17.07 13.59 -20.44
N TYR A 151 16.57 12.82 -21.40
CA TYR A 151 17.04 11.47 -21.74
C TYR A 151 17.54 11.35 -23.20
N GLU A 152 18.06 12.44 -23.76
CA GLU A 152 18.62 12.49 -25.12
C GLU A 152 19.91 11.69 -25.31
#